data_AF-A0A4Y2VQC0-F1
#
_entry.id   AF-A0A4Y2VQC0-F1
#
_cell.length_a   1.000
_cell.length_b   1.000
_cell.length_c   1.000
_cell.angle_alpha   90.00
_cell.angle_beta   90.00
_cell.angle_gamma   90.00
#
_symmetry.space_group_name_H-M   'P 1'
#
loop_
_entity.id
_entity.type
_entity.pdbx_description
1 polymer ?
#
loop_
_entity_poly.entity_id
_entity_poly.type
_entity_poly.pdbx_seq_one_letter_code
_entity_poly.pdbx_strand_id
1 'polypeptide(L)'
;MSIFAGARKCDLKILAEELGETVNDSHKLKDLKKIIFASKEYGEESAKEWMNTIINERKEREENEIRKEVISEQKKQEEIAERRR
;
A
#
# COMPACT_ATOMS: atom_id res chain seq x y z
N MET A 1 -15.50 -2.21 -13.49
CA MET A 1 -14.23 -2.51 -12.78
C MET A 1 -14.39 -2.05 -11.34
N SER A 2 -13.95 -2.82 -10.34
CA SER A 2 -13.96 -2.35 -8.94
C SER A 2 -12.75 -1.45 -8.71
N ILE A 3 -12.97 -0.18 -8.35
CA ILE A 3 -11.92 0.83 -8.07
C ILE A 3 -10.99 0.37 -6.94
N PHE A 4 -11.54 -0.39 -5.99
CA PHE A 4 -10.80 -0.90 -4.83
C PHE A 4 -10.28 -2.33 -5.00
N ALA A 5 -10.12 -2.81 -6.24
CA ALA A 5 -9.55 -4.13 -6.49
C ALA A 5 -8.08 -4.17 -6.03
N GLY A 6 -7.72 -5.09 -5.14
CA GLY A 6 -6.36 -5.20 -4.58
C GLY A 6 -6.03 -4.20 -3.46
N ALA A 7 -6.97 -3.32 -3.09
CA ALA A 7 -6.82 -2.39 -1.97
C ALA A 7 -6.92 -3.12 -0.62
N ARG A 8 -5.98 -2.85 0.27
CA ARG A 8 -5.95 -3.28 1.67
C ARG A 8 -6.71 -2.28 2.54
N LYS A 9 -7.00 -2.68 3.78
CA LYS A 9 -7.63 -1.79 4.77
C LYS A 9 -6.81 -0.52 5.03
N CYS A 10 -5.48 -0.63 5.07
CA CYS A 10 -4.60 0.53 5.24
C CYS A 10 -4.70 1.53 4.08
N ASP A 11 -4.78 1.05 2.83
CA ASP A 11 -4.89 1.93 1.67
C ASP A 11 -6.21 2.70 1.67
N LEU A 12 -7.31 2.05 2.04
CA LEU A 12 -8.62 2.69 2.16
C LEU A 12 -8.65 3.70 3.31
N LYS A 13 -7.89 3.48 4.37
CA LYS A 13 -7.75 4.44 5.47
C LYS A 13 -7.05 5.71 4.97
N ILE A 14 -5.93 5.55 4.26
CA ILE A 14 -5.18 6.66 3.65
C ILE A 14 -6.09 7.45 2.69
N LEU A 15 -6.79 6.76 1.78
CA LEU A 15 -7.69 7.43 0.84
C LEU A 15 -8.82 8.21 1.54
N ALA A 16 -9.39 7.67 2.62
CA ALA A 16 -10.41 8.39 3.38
C ALA A 16 -9.84 9.64 4.05
N GLU A 17 -8.64 9.56 4.64
CA GLU A 17 -7.95 10.70 5.24
C GLU A 17 -7.62 11.78 4.19
N GLU A 18 -7.16 11.40 2.99
CA GLU A 18 -6.91 12.33 1.87
C GLU A 18 -8.18 13.02 1.37
N LEU A 19 -9.33 12.34 1.45
CA LEU A 19 -10.64 12.93 1.15
C LEU A 19 -11.19 13.80 2.31
N GLY A 20 -10.42 13.99 3.38
CA GLY A 20 -10.81 14.77 4.56
C GLY A 20 -11.78 14.04 5.50
N GLU A 21 -12.01 12.74 5.29
CA GLU A 21 -12.89 11.94 6.14
C GLU A 21 -12.16 11.45 7.39
N THR A 22 -12.86 11.47 8.53
CA THR A 22 -12.30 10.94 9.78
C THR A 22 -12.49 9.43 9.86
N VAL A 23 -11.40 8.68 9.89
CA VAL A 23 -11.41 7.22 10.02
C VAL A 23 -10.54 6.77 11.19
N ASN A 24 -10.87 5.61 11.75
CA ASN A 24 -10.14 5.01 12.87
C ASN A 24 -9.90 3.52 12.62
N ASP A 25 -9.03 2.91 13.40
CA ASP A 25 -8.62 1.51 13.21
C ASP A 25 -9.74 0.50 13.50
N SER A 26 -10.80 0.90 14.19
CA SER A 26 -11.95 0.03 14.46
C SER A 26 -12.86 -0.16 13.25
N HIS A 27 -12.84 0.77 12.29
CA HIS A 27 -13.64 0.67 11.07
C HIS A 27 -13.30 -0.59 10.28
N LYS A 28 -14.32 -1.33 9.85
CA LYS A 28 -14.12 -2.48 8.97
C LYS A 28 -13.90 -1.98 7.55
N LEU A 29 -13.33 -2.84 6.70
CA LEU A 29 -13.11 -2.53 5.28
C LEU A 29 -14.40 -2.09 4.56
N LYS A 30 -15.55 -2.68 4.94
CA LYS A 30 -16.87 -2.28 4.41
C LYS A 30 -17.26 -0.86 4.85
N ASP A 31 -16.90 -0.46 6.07
CA ASP A 31 -17.26 0.86 6.61
C ASP A 31 -16.39 1.94 5.95
N LEU A 32 -15.09 1.70 5.78
CA LEU A 32 -14.19 2.61 5.05
C LEU A 32 -14.67 2.86 3.62
N LYS A 33 -15.10 1.81 2.90
CA LYS A 33 -15.67 1.96 1.56
C LYS A 33 -16.91 2.87 1.56
N LYS A 34 -17.80 2.70 2.55
CA LYS A 34 -18.99 3.55 2.67
C LYS A 34 -18.63 5.00 2.96
N ILE A 35 -17.66 5.25 3.82
CA ILE A 35 -17.18 6.59 4.16
C ILE A 35 -16.63 7.26 2.89
N ILE A 36 -15.74 6.59 2.16
CA ILE A 36 -15.17 7.10 0.90
C ILE A 36 -16.26 7.41 -0.12
N PHE A 37 -17.21 6.49 -0.34
CA PHE A 37 -18.31 6.70 -1.30
C PHE A 37 -19.28 7.81 -0.88
N ALA A 38 -19.37 8.12 0.42
CA ALA A 38 -20.23 9.18 0.95
C ALA A 38 -19.55 10.55 0.97
N SER A 39 -18.23 10.60 0.74
CA SER A 39 -17.48 11.85 0.77
C SER A 39 -17.92 12.79 -0.35
N LYS A 40 -18.02 14.09 -0.03
CA LYS A 40 -18.40 15.12 -1.01
C LYS A 40 -17.33 15.35 -2.06
N GLU A 41 -16.08 15.10 -1.71
CA GLU A 41 -14.91 15.24 -2.58
C GLU A 41 -14.65 13.96 -3.40
N TYR A 42 -15.52 12.95 -3.27
CA TYR A 42 -15.37 11.69 -4.00
C TYR A 42 -15.65 11.88 -5.49
N GLY A 43 -14.61 12.21 -6.26
CA GLY A 43 -14.58 12.04 -7.70
C GLY A 43 -14.15 10.61 -8.04
N GLU A 44 -14.97 9.84 -8.75
CA GLU A 44 -14.69 8.42 -9.06
C GLU A 44 -13.34 8.24 -9.79
N GLU A 45 -13.05 9.12 -10.75
CA GLU A 45 -11.81 9.11 -11.53
C GLU A 45 -10.61 9.53 -10.69
N SER A 46 -10.73 10.65 -9.95
CA SER A 46 -9.68 11.11 -9.06
C SER A 46 -9.37 10.08 -7.97
N ALA A 47 -10.38 9.55 -7.27
CA ALA A 47 -10.20 8.54 -6.24
C ALA A 47 -9.57 7.25 -6.78
N LYS A 48 -9.83 6.91 -8.05
CA LYS A 48 -9.18 5.78 -8.74
C LYS A 48 -7.70 6.06 -9.00
N GLU A 49 -7.34 7.25 -9.47
CA GLU A 49 -5.94 7.65 -9.66
C GLU A 49 -5.18 7.64 -8.32
N TRP A 50 -5.74 8.26 -7.29
CA TRP A 50 -5.18 8.26 -5.93
C TRP A 50 -4.99 6.84 -5.39
N MET A 51 -5.99 5.96 -5.55
CA MET A 51 -5.89 4.57 -5.12
C MET A 51 -4.77 3.82 -5.85
N ASN A 52 -4.60 4.04 -7.16
CA ASN A 52 -3.52 3.44 -7.92
C ASN A 52 -2.15 3.90 -7.41
N THR A 53 -2.00 5.19 -7.09
CA THR A 53 -0.76 5.73 -6.50
C THR A 53 -0.45 5.05 -5.17
N ILE A 54 -1.42 4.99 -4.25
CA ILE A 54 -1.23 4.36 -2.92
C ILE A 54 -0.82 2.88 -3.07
N ILE A 55 -1.47 2.14 -3.96
CA ILE A 55 -1.15 0.73 -4.20
C ILE A 55 0.24 0.58 -4.83
N ASN A 56 0.61 1.45 -5.77
CA ASN A 56 1.90 1.39 -6.44
C ASN A 56 3.05 1.73 -5.49
N GLU A 57 2.94 2.79 -4.70
CA GLU A 57 3.97 3.17 -3.72
C GLU A 57 4.22 2.06 -2.69
N ARG A 58 3.15 1.41 -2.25
CA ARG A 58 3.22 0.27 -1.34
C ARG A 58 3.91 -0.94 -1.96
N LYS A 59 3.56 -1.29 -3.21
CA LYS A 59 4.23 -2.36 -3.95
C LYS A 59 5.71 -2.05 -4.16
N GLU A 60 6.03 -0.81 -4.53
CA GLU A 60 7.42 -0.38 -4.72
C GLU A 60 8.23 -0.49 -3.42
N ARG A 61 7.63 -0.13 -2.28
CA ARG A 61 8.26 -0.31 -0.97
C ARG A 61 8.51 -1.78 -0.66
N GLU A 62 7.50 -2.63 -0.84
CA GLU A 62 7.62 -4.08 -0.62
C GLU A 62 8.70 -4.70 -1.55
N GLU A 63 8.74 -4.32 -2.82
CA GLU A 63 9.78 -4.76 -3.76
C GLU A 63 11.18 -4.28 -3.35
N ASN A 64 11.31 -3.03 -2.89
CA ASN A 64 12.59 -2.47 -2.46
C ASN A 64 13.11 -3.14 -1.18
N GLU A 65 12.22 -3.52 -0.25
CA GLU A 65 12.58 -4.30 0.94
C GLU A 65 13.10 -5.68 0.53
N ILE A 66 12.38 -6.39 -0.35
CA ILE A 66 12.81 -7.70 -0.87
C ILE A 66 14.17 -7.59 -1.58
N ARG A 67 14.39 -6.57 -2.42
CA ARG A 67 15.67 -6.36 -3.10
C ARG A 67 16.82 -6.15 -2.11
N LYS A 68 16.59 -5.39 -1.04
CA LYS A 68 17.60 -5.17 0.02
C LYS A 68 17.92 -6.45 0.76
N GLU A 69 16.92 -7.27 1.07
CA GLU A 69 17.12 -8.58 1.70
C GLU A 69 17.92 -9.53 0.82
N VAL A 70 17.59 -9.63 -0.48
CA VAL A 70 18.32 -10.44 -1.45
C VAL A 70 19.79 -10.02 -1.53
N ILE A 71 20.07 -8.72 -1.63
CA ILE A 71 21.44 -8.20 -1.67
C ILE A 71 22.18 -8.50 -0.36
N SER A 72 21.51 -8.36 0.79
CA SER A 72 22.11 -8.67 2.10
C SER A 72 22.46 -10.15 2.22
N GLU A 73 21.56 -11.03 1.77
CA GLU A 73 21.78 -12.48 1.83
C GLU A 73 22.89 -12.92 0.86
N GLN A 74 22.92 -12.36 -0.36
CA GLN A 74 23.99 -12.62 -1.31
C GLN A 74 25.36 -12.24 -0.74
N LYS A 75 25.48 -11.06 -0.11
CA LYS A 75 26.74 -10.63 0.54
C LYS A 75 27.18 -11.57 1.65
N LYS A 76 26.26 -12.08 2.47
CA LYS A 76 26.59 -13.07 3.51
C LYS A 76 27.10 -14.38 2.89
N GLN A 77 26.48 -14.84 1.81
CA GLN A 77 26.92 -16.05 1.12
C GLN A 77 28.32 -15.89 0.50
N GLU A 78 28.59 -14.72 -0.11
CA GLU A 78 29.92 -14.38 -0.64
C GLU A 78 30.98 -14.35 0.47
N GLU A 79 30.69 -13.74 1.63
CA GLU A 79 31.60 -13.72 2.79
C GLU A 79 31.90 -15.14 3.32
N ILE A 80 30.87 -16.01 3.41
CA ILE A 80 31.05 -17.40 3.82
C ILE A 80 31.91 -18.17 2.81
N ALA A 81 31.69 -17.93 1.51
CA ALA A 81 32.47 -18.57 0.45
C ALA A 81 33.93 -18.12 0.46
N GLU A 82 34.20 -16.83 0.74
CA GLU A 82 35.55 -16.28 0.85
C GLU A 82 36.31 -16.83 2.07
N ARG A 83 35.66 -16.94 3.24
CA ARG A 83 36.27 -17.54 4.44
C ARG A 83 36.60 -19.04 4.31
N ARG A 84 36.01 -19.72 3.32
CA ARG A 84 36.22 -21.16 3.05
C ARG A 84 37.29 -21.42 1.99
N ARG A 85 37.79 -20.37 1.31
CA ARG A 85 38.94 -20.45 0.38
C ARG A 85 40.25 -20.32 1.14
#